data_AF-G0NFA3-F1
#
_entry.id   AF-G0NFA3-F1
#
_cell.length_a   1.000
_cell.length_b   1.000
_cell.length_c   1.000
_cell.angle_alpha   90.00
_cell.angle_beta   90.00
_cell.angle_gamma   90.00
#
_symmetry.space_group_name_H-M   'P 1'
#
loop_
_entity.id
_entity.type
_entity.pdbx_description
1 polymer ?
#
loop_
_entity_poly.entity_id
_entity_poly.type
_entity_poly.pdbx_seq_one_letter_code
_entity_poly.pdbx_strand_id
1 'polypeptide(L)'
;MSRSLHAPVILLLIFLLVNGHPTEEPKETVPLPGCEKTIAKEFEDPPIGWCNSYARIITRFNEMMSNNVFGDSVTMSYPYHDLIEMCTKYDICHPATTSRCWLPELIPEKTISCGYRQLFESSYANCIRKAHETRSKCDIFNDFATNFTSEGLERKCKYFENSEDGNKVKYAIYNQCGHRAINQFHFYKKTLMDMYNCSSTL
;
A
#
# COMPACT_ATOMS: atom_id res chain seq x y z
N MET A 1 64.34 44.47 7.14
CA MET A 1 63.00 45.08 6.98
C MET A 1 62.92 45.72 5.61
N SER A 2 61.74 45.68 4.98
CA SER A 2 61.34 46.33 3.72
C SER A 2 61.83 45.75 2.38
N ARG A 3 61.00 44.83 1.90
CA ARG A 3 60.38 44.67 0.57
C ARG A 3 61.12 45.19 -0.67
N SER A 4 61.37 44.22 -1.55
CA SER A 4 61.87 44.35 -2.91
C SER A 4 60.72 44.22 -3.93
N LEU A 5 60.88 44.95 -5.02
CA LEU A 5 60.46 44.71 -6.41
C LEU A 5 58.95 44.48 -6.68
N HIS A 6 58.27 45.43 -7.32
CA HIS A 6 58.15 45.57 -8.79
C HIS A 6 57.48 44.37 -9.46
N ALA A 7 56.27 44.66 -9.95
CA ALA A 7 55.44 43.80 -10.78
C ALA A 7 56.14 43.38 -12.08
N PRO A 8 55.73 42.23 -12.62
CA PRO A 8 55.49 42.15 -14.04
C PRO A 8 54.04 41.77 -14.35
N VAL A 9 53.55 42.45 -15.38
CA VAL A 9 52.37 42.15 -16.20
C VAL A 9 52.30 40.64 -16.49
N ILE A 10 51.18 39.99 -16.16
CA ILE A 10 50.86 38.64 -16.66
C ILE A 10 49.54 38.72 -17.43
N LEU A 11 49.69 38.31 -18.69
CA LEU A 11 48.72 38.10 -19.74
C LEU A 11 47.43 37.39 -19.29
N LEU A 12 46.31 37.93 -19.77
CA LEU A 12 45.12 37.17 -20.14
C LEU A 12 45.49 36.03 -21.11
N LEU A 13 45.32 34.79 -20.68
CA LEU A 13 45.13 33.61 -21.54
C LEU A 13 44.48 32.49 -20.69
N ILE A 14 43.15 32.53 -20.57
CA ILE A 14 42.38 31.36 -20.14
C ILE A 14 41.76 30.77 -21.41
N PHE A 15 42.54 29.94 -22.10
CA PHE A 15 42.06 29.05 -23.15
C PHE A 15 42.27 27.61 -22.68
N LEU A 16 41.14 26.92 -22.50
CA LEU A 16 40.92 25.49 -22.74
C LEU A 16 41.94 24.49 -22.17
N LEU A 17 41.66 24.01 -20.96
CA LEU A 17 41.92 22.61 -20.59
C LEU A 17 40.65 22.03 -19.99
N VAL A 18 39.79 21.53 -20.88
CA VAL A 18 38.73 20.57 -20.57
C VAL A 18 39.46 19.30 -20.14
N ASN A 19 39.63 19.11 -18.83
CA ASN A 19 40.02 17.82 -18.28
C ASN A 19 38.88 16.84 -18.57
N GLY A 20 39.12 15.93 -19.49
CA GLY A 20 38.28 14.77 -19.73
C GLY A 20 38.24 13.89 -18.50
N HIS A 21 37.07 13.84 -17.86
CA HIS A 21 36.67 12.62 -17.16
C HIS A 21 36.05 11.68 -18.20
N PRO A 22 36.44 10.40 -18.25
CA PRO A 22 35.78 9.43 -19.10
C PRO A 22 34.33 9.34 -18.61
N THR A 23 33.41 9.72 -19.49
CA THR A 23 31.98 9.46 -19.30
C THR A 23 31.86 7.95 -19.37
N GLU A 24 31.71 7.28 -18.23
CA GLU A 24 31.26 5.88 -18.23
C GLU A 24 29.96 5.86 -19.03
N GLU A 25 29.97 5.13 -20.15
CA GLU A 25 28.77 4.88 -20.92
C GLU A 25 27.70 4.33 -19.97
N PRO A 26 26.44 4.82 -20.07
CA PRO A 26 25.37 4.30 -19.23
C PRO A 26 25.31 2.80 -19.45
N LYS A 27 25.51 2.01 -18.38
CA LYS A 27 25.24 0.57 -18.41
C LYS A 27 23.84 0.39 -18.97
N GLU A 28 23.79 -0.23 -20.14
CA GLU A 28 22.60 -0.61 -20.86
C GLU A 28 21.62 -1.24 -19.87
N THR A 29 20.53 -0.54 -19.60
CA THR A 29 19.50 -1.00 -18.69
C THR A 29 18.80 -2.14 -19.40
N VAL A 30 19.19 -3.37 -19.07
CA VAL A 30 18.48 -4.57 -19.53
C VAL A 30 17.00 -4.39 -19.19
N PRO A 31 16.09 -4.36 -20.17
CA PRO A 31 14.68 -4.15 -19.93
C PRO A 31 14.16 -5.23 -19.00
N LEU A 32 13.49 -4.83 -17.92
CA LEU A 32 12.76 -5.78 -17.07
C LEU A 32 11.75 -6.52 -17.96
N PRO A 33 11.76 -7.88 -17.98
CA PRO A 33 10.85 -8.64 -18.82
C PRO A 33 9.42 -8.36 -18.36
N GLY A 34 8.66 -7.66 -19.20
CA GLY A 34 7.30 -7.22 -18.91
C GLY A 34 6.89 -5.91 -19.60
N CYS A 35 7.84 -5.11 -20.07
CA CYS A 35 7.54 -3.79 -20.69
C CYS A 35 7.68 -3.73 -22.22
N GLU A 36 8.15 -4.79 -22.91
CA GLU A 36 8.57 -4.68 -24.33
C GLU A 36 7.72 -5.44 -25.36
N LYS A 37 6.57 -6.01 -25.00
CA LYS A 37 5.67 -6.63 -26.00
C LYS A 37 4.19 -6.29 -25.83
N THR A 38 3.91 -5.03 -25.52
CA THR A 38 2.56 -4.47 -25.77
C THR A 38 2.63 -3.00 -26.18
N ILE A 39 3.72 -2.61 -26.83
CA ILE A 39 3.78 -1.35 -27.56
C ILE A 39 3.53 -1.71 -29.03
N ALA A 40 2.50 -1.12 -29.62
CA ALA A 40 2.13 -1.20 -31.04
C ALA A 40 1.36 -2.47 -31.49
N LYS A 41 0.14 -2.63 -30.99
CA LYS A 41 -1.07 -3.01 -31.75
C LYS A 41 -2.24 -3.06 -30.75
N GLU A 42 -3.18 -2.11 -30.87
CA GLU A 42 -4.58 -2.11 -30.34
C GLU A 42 -5.04 -0.95 -29.45
N PHE A 43 -4.20 -0.02 -28.98
CA PHE A 43 -4.74 1.15 -28.27
C PHE A 43 -4.15 2.46 -28.80
N GLU A 44 -4.81 3.02 -29.81
CA GLU A 44 -4.92 4.48 -29.98
C GLU A 44 -5.65 5.00 -28.74
N ASP A 45 -4.92 5.69 -27.86
CA ASP A 45 -5.36 6.16 -26.55
C ASP A 45 -5.87 5.06 -25.59
N PRO A 46 -5.43 4.99 -24.32
CA PRO A 46 -6.21 4.24 -23.33
C PRO A 46 -7.60 4.89 -23.29
N PRO A 47 -8.68 4.17 -23.65
CA PRO A 47 -9.98 4.81 -23.80
C PRO A 47 -10.34 5.42 -22.45
N ILE A 48 -10.75 6.69 -22.44
CA ILE A 48 -11.16 7.46 -21.26
C ILE A 48 -12.03 6.63 -20.29
N GLY A 49 -12.85 5.71 -20.83
CA GLY A 49 -13.65 4.76 -20.06
C GLY A 49 -12.86 3.80 -19.15
N TRP A 50 -11.67 3.36 -19.55
CA TRP A 50 -10.78 2.46 -18.81
C TRP A 50 -10.13 3.16 -17.60
N CYS A 51 -9.67 4.40 -17.77
CA CYS A 51 -9.16 5.20 -16.66
C CYS A 51 -10.29 5.57 -15.68
N ASN A 52 -11.47 5.90 -16.22
CA ASN A 52 -12.67 6.17 -15.42
C ASN A 52 -13.19 4.93 -14.67
N SER A 53 -12.91 3.69 -15.11
CA SER A 53 -13.23 2.50 -14.31
C SER A 53 -12.37 2.37 -13.06
N TYR A 54 -11.07 2.65 -13.11
CA TYR A 54 -10.21 2.55 -11.93
C TYR A 54 -10.47 3.67 -10.91
N ALA A 55 -10.76 4.88 -11.37
CA ALA A 55 -11.21 5.96 -10.49
C ALA A 55 -12.46 5.56 -9.70
N ARG A 56 -13.44 4.94 -10.37
CA ARG A 56 -14.66 4.42 -9.74
C ARG A 56 -14.36 3.31 -8.72
N ILE A 57 -13.36 2.47 -8.94
CA ILE A 57 -12.94 1.44 -7.97
C ILE A 57 -12.42 2.10 -6.69
N ILE A 58 -11.55 3.12 -6.79
CA ILE A 58 -11.04 3.87 -5.62
C ILE A 58 -12.19 4.53 -4.86
N THR A 59 -13.05 5.29 -5.57
CA THR A 59 -14.17 5.99 -4.94
C THR A 59 -15.09 5.02 -4.22
N ARG A 60 -15.49 3.93 -4.88
CA ARG A 60 -16.36 2.91 -4.27
C ARG A 60 -15.71 2.22 -3.07
N PHE A 61 -14.42 1.91 -3.16
CA PHE A 61 -13.70 1.30 -2.05
C PHE A 61 -13.66 2.25 -0.85
N ASN A 62 -13.36 3.53 -1.08
CA ASN A 62 -13.29 4.52 0.00
C ASN A 62 -14.66 4.81 0.61
N GLU A 63 -15.71 4.92 -0.20
CA GLU A 63 -17.09 5.03 0.29
C GLU A 63 -17.46 3.81 1.13
N MET A 64 -17.12 2.60 0.68
CA MET A 64 -17.37 1.38 1.44
C MET A 64 -16.61 1.36 2.77
N MET A 65 -15.32 1.69 2.78
CA MET A 65 -14.52 1.76 4.02
C MET A 65 -14.92 2.93 4.93
N SER A 66 -15.53 4.00 4.42
CA SER A 66 -16.02 5.10 5.25
C SER A 66 -17.29 4.74 6.04
N ASN A 67 -18.03 3.74 5.57
CA ASN A 67 -19.31 3.31 6.14
C ASN A 67 -19.23 1.97 6.88
N ASN A 68 -18.11 1.26 6.76
CA ASN A 68 -17.94 -0.12 7.23
C ASN A 68 -16.58 -0.29 7.91
N VAL A 69 -16.46 -1.32 8.73
CA VAL A 69 -15.21 -1.62 9.45
C VAL A 69 -14.54 -2.84 8.85
N PHE A 70 -13.22 -2.84 8.81
CA PHE A 70 -12.49 -3.99 8.32
C PHE A 70 -12.91 -5.28 9.04
N GLY A 71 -13.24 -6.31 8.27
CA GLY A 71 -13.58 -7.63 8.81
C GLY A 71 -15.07 -7.88 8.90
N ASP A 72 -15.94 -6.89 8.77
CA ASP A 72 -17.38 -7.13 8.66
C ASP A 72 -17.76 -7.83 7.34
N SER A 73 -19.02 -8.23 7.21
CA SER A 73 -19.47 -8.97 6.01
C SER A 73 -19.32 -8.15 4.73
N VAL A 74 -19.53 -6.83 4.79
CA VAL A 74 -19.43 -5.93 3.63
C VAL A 74 -17.99 -5.86 3.15
N THR A 75 -17.06 -5.53 4.04
CA THR A 75 -15.62 -5.43 3.70
C THR A 75 -15.03 -6.78 3.33
N MET A 76 -15.43 -7.88 3.98
CA MET A 76 -14.91 -9.22 3.65
C MET A 76 -15.44 -9.76 2.33
N SER A 77 -16.62 -9.30 1.88
CA SER A 77 -17.18 -9.65 0.57
C SER A 77 -16.65 -8.81 -0.60
N TYR A 78 -15.90 -7.72 -0.32
CA TYR A 78 -15.40 -6.84 -1.35
C TYR A 78 -14.41 -7.57 -2.30
N PRO A 79 -14.51 -7.39 -3.63
CA PRO A 79 -13.60 -7.98 -4.60
C PRO A 79 -12.22 -7.27 -4.56
N TYR A 80 -11.43 -7.58 -3.53
CA TYR A 80 -10.15 -6.92 -3.27
C TYR A 80 -9.10 -7.16 -4.36
N HIS A 81 -9.28 -8.17 -5.21
CA HIS A 81 -8.48 -8.36 -6.43
C HIS A 81 -8.50 -7.14 -7.34
N ASP A 82 -9.65 -6.49 -7.48
CA ASP A 82 -9.82 -5.28 -8.28
C ASP A 82 -9.04 -4.10 -7.66
N LEU A 83 -9.01 -4.02 -6.33
CA LEU A 83 -8.20 -3.04 -5.59
C LEU A 83 -6.71 -3.27 -5.83
N ILE A 84 -6.25 -4.53 -5.82
CA ILE A 84 -4.83 -4.87 -6.03
C ILE A 84 -4.38 -4.50 -7.43
N GLU A 85 -5.16 -4.92 -8.43
CA GLU A 85 -4.86 -4.63 -9.83
C GLU A 85 -4.80 -3.12 -10.04
N MET A 86 -5.81 -2.40 -9.55
CA MET A 86 -5.87 -0.93 -9.60
C MET A 86 -4.63 -0.29 -8.96
N CYS A 87 -4.28 -0.66 -7.73
CA CYS A 87 -3.13 -0.08 -7.05
C CYS A 87 -1.83 -0.33 -7.80
N THR A 88 -1.66 -1.53 -8.36
CA THR A 88 -0.50 -1.88 -9.18
C THR A 88 -0.42 -1.00 -10.42
N LYS A 89 -1.55 -0.72 -11.09
CA LYS A 89 -1.58 0.20 -12.24
C LYS A 89 -1.21 1.62 -11.83
N TYR A 90 -1.72 2.11 -10.69
CA TYR A 90 -1.37 3.44 -10.17
C TYR A 90 0.08 3.59 -9.71
N ASP A 91 0.77 2.49 -9.38
CA ASP A 91 2.20 2.51 -9.05
C ASP A 91 3.06 2.56 -10.32
N ILE A 92 2.62 1.89 -11.39
CA ILE A 92 3.30 1.88 -12.70
C ILE A 92 3.07 3.19 -13.46
N CYS A 93 1.85 3.74 -13.38
CA CYS A 93 1.40 4.94 -14.07
C CYS A 93 1.65 6.22 -13.26
N HIS A 94 2.83 6.38 -12.67
CA HIS A 94 3.18 7.54 -11.86
C HIS A 94 2.99 8.86 -12.65
N PRO A 95 2.51 9.96 -12.05
CA PRO A 95 2.33 11.26 -12.71
C PRO A 95 3.61 11.93 -13.24
N ALA A 96 4.76 11.25 -13.16
CA ALA A 96 6.01 11.68 -13.80
C ALA A 96 6.25 11.00 -15.17
N THR A 97 5.50 9.94 -15.50
CA THR A 97 5.55 9.21 -16.79
C THR A 97 4.33 9.55 -17.67
N THR A 98 3.93 10.83 -17.64
CA THR A 98 2.72 11.47 -18.19
C THR A 98 2.44 11.25 -19.67
N SER A 99 3.40 10.75 -20.46
CA SER A 99 3.19 10.54 -21.89
C SER A 99 2.46 9.23 -22.23
N ARG A 100 2.24 8.31 -21.28
CA ARG A 100 1.69 6.97 -21.57
C ARG A 100 0.63 6.42 -20.60
N CYS A 101 0.28 7.15 -19.54
CA CYS A 101 -0.81 6.78 -18.64
C CYS A 101 -1.64 8.01 -18.24
N TRP A 102 -2.95 7.95 -18.47
CA TRP A 102 -3.90 8.97 -18.05
C TRP A 102 -4.74 8.46 -16.86
N LEU A 103 -4.15 8.31 -15.68
CA LEU A 103 -4.95 8.05 -14.46
C LEU A 103 -5.32 9.39 -13.81
N PRO A 104 -6.57 9.57 -13.35
CA PRO A 104 -6.94 10.78 -12.62
C PRO A 104 -6.14 10.90 -11.33
N GLU A 105 -5.76 12.12 -10.99
CA GLU A 105 -5.05 12.43 -9.75
C GLU A 105 -5.99 12.23 -8.56
N LEU A 106 -5.79 11.12 -7.85
CA LEU A 106 -6.55 10.73 -6.67
C LEU A 106 -5.58 10.55 -5.48
N ILE A 107 -4.64 11.49 -5.28
CA ILE A 107 -3.51 11.27 -4.36
C ILE A 107 -3.96 10.96 -2.92
N PRO A 108 -4.88 11.71 -2.29
CA PRO A 108 -5.36 11.36 -0.95
C PRO A 108 -6.07 10.01 -0.92
N GLU A 109 -6.97 9.79 -1.86
CA GLU A 109 -7.85 8.62 -1.94
C GLU A 109 -7.06 7.34 -2.26
N LYS A 110 -6.13 7.41 -3.22
CA LYS A 110 -5.21 6.32 -3.60
C LYS A 110 -4.35 5.92 -2.41
N THR A 111 -3.76 6.88 -1.70
CA THR A 111 -2.84 6.61 -0.58
C THR A 111 -3.55 5.79 0.50
N ILE A 112 -4.79 6.13 0.81
CA ILE A 112 -5.62 5.41 1.78
C ILE A 112 -5.98 4.02 1.22
N SER A 113 -6.59 3.93 0.03
CA SER A 113 -7.05 2.65 -0.52
C SER A 113 -5.92 1.65 -0.74
N CYS A 114 -4.81 2.11 -1.33
CA CYS A 114 -3.66 1.27 -1.62
C CYS A 114 -2.82 0.96 -0.37
N GLY A 115 -2.89 1.80 0.67
CA GLY A 115 -2.35 1.49 1.99
C GLY A 115 -2.98 0.25 2.62
N TYR A 116 -4.24 -0.05 2.30
CA TYR A 116 -4.94 -1.23 2.83
C TYR A 116 -4.79 -2.49 1.99
N ARG A 117 -4.25 -2.38 0.75
CA ARG A 117 -4.07 -3.51 -0.17
C ARG A 117 -3.43 -4.73 0.50
N GLN A 118 -2.29 -4.53 1.16
CA GLN A 118 -1.52 -5.61 1.76
C GLN A 118 -2.24 -6.26 2.96
N LEU A 119 -3.11 -5.51 3.65
CA LEU A 119 -3.95 -6.06 4.71
C LEU A 119 -5.03 -6.97 4.11
N PHE A 120 -5.73 -6.53 3.07
CA PHE A 120 -6.76 -7.34 2.40
C PHE A 120 -6.21 -8.61 1.73
N GLU A 121 -4.96 -8.58 1.26
CA GLU A 121 -4.23 -9.75 0.73
C GLU A 121 -3.74 -10.74 1.80
N SER A 122 -3.73 -10.31 3.07
CA SER A 122 -3.06 -11.04 4.14
C SER A 122 -3.72 -12.40 4.42
N SER A 123 -2.92 -13.36 4.91
CA SER A 123 -3.45 -14.63 5.45
C SER A 123 -4.39 -14.39 6.62
N TYR A 124 -4.20 -13.31 7.39
CA TYR A 124 -5.14 -12.87 8.41
C TYR A 124 -6.51 -12.52 7.80
N ALA A 125 -6.57 -11.59 6.84
CA ALA A 125 -7.82 -11.19 6.19
C ALA A 125 -8.53 -12.38 5.53
N ASN A 126 -7.79 -13.25 4.85
CA ASN A 126 -8.33 -14.47 4.25
C ASN A 126 -8.94 -15.42 5.30
N CYS A 127 -8.36 -15.49 6.50
CA CYS A 127 -8.93 -16.29 7.57
C CYS A 127 -10.24 -15.69 8.10
N ILE A 128 -10.29 -14.37 8.29
CA ILE A 128 -11.51 -13.67 8.71
C ILE A 128 -12.62 -13.85 7.67
N ARG A 129 -12.31 -13.72 6.37
CA ARG A 129 -13.26 -14.00 5.28
C ARG A 129 -13.86 -15.40 5.38
N LYS A 130 -13.02 -16.41 5.58
CA LYS A 130 -13.49 -17.81 5.78
C LYS A 130 -14.41 -17.97 6.99
N ALA A 131 -14.23 -17.17 8.04
CA ALA A 131 -15.08 -17.22 9.23
C ALA A 131 -16.53 -16.78 8.95
N HIS A 132 -16.74 -15.91 7.95
CA HIS A 132 -18.08 -15.51 7.48
C HIS A 132 -18.77 -16.61 6.67
N GLU A 133 -17.99 -17.45 6.00
CA GLU A 133 -18.50 -18.55 5.17
C GLU A 133 -18.71 -19.83 5.98
N THR A 134 -17.82 -20.10 6.94
CA THR A 134 -17.79 -21.34 7.71
C THR A 134 -17.46 -21.05 9.17
N ARG A 135 -18.39 -21.42 10.05
CA ARG A 135 -18.20 -21.31 11.49
C ARG A 135 -17.08 -22.23 11.98
N SER A 136 -16.12 -21.67 12.73
CA SER A 136 -15.08 -22.46 13.41
C SER A 136 -15.65 -23.23 14.61
N LYS A 137 -14.94 -24.26 15.07
CA LYS A 137 -15.21 -24.92 16.35
C LYS A 137 -14.82 -24.07 17.56
N CYS A 138 -14.06 -22.98 17.38
CA CYS A 138 -13.62 -22.09 18.44
C CYS A 138 -14.57 -20.89 18.56
N ASP A 139 -15.38 -20.84 19.62
CA ASP A 139 -16.35 -19.76 19.82
C ASP A 139 -15.70 -18.40 20.04
N ILE A 140 -14.55 -18.35 20.73
CA ILE A 140 -13.79 -17.10 20.92
C ILE A 140 -13.33 -16.55 19.57
N PHE A 141 -12.88 -17.42 18.66
CA PHE A 141 -12.53 -16.99 17.31
C PHE A 141 -13.76 -16.51 16.54
N ASN A 142 -14.89 -17.21 16.63
CA ASN A 142 -16.12 -16.82 15.95
C ASN A 142 -16.60 -15.44 16.41
N ASP A 143 -16.72 -15.20 17.73
CA ASP A 143 -17.12 -13.89 18.26
C ASP A 143 -16.13 -12.81 17.79
N PHE A 144 -14.82 -13.07 17.89
CA PHE A 144 -13.80 -12.14 17.39
C PHE A 144 -13.93 -11.87 15.89
N ALA A 145 -14.18 -12.88 15.07
CA ALA A 145 -14.15 -12.76 13.62
C ALA A 145 -15.45 -12.20 13.02
N THR A 146 -16.59 -12.33 13.70
CA THR A 146 -17.90 -11.98 13.13
C THR A 146 -18.71 -10.96 13.93
N ASN A 147 -18.35 -10.66 15.18
CA ASN A 147 -19.10 -9.66 15.97
C ASN A 147 -18.57 -8.24 15.73
N PHE A 148 -19.29 -7.47 14.92
CA PHE A 148 -18.99 -6.06 14.62
C PHE A 148 -20.06 -5.09 15.14
N THR A 149 -20.81 -5.51 16.16
CA THR A 149 -21.64 -4.58 16.94
C THR A 149 -20.77 -3.57 17.68
N SER A 150 -21.34 -2.47 18.19
CA SER A 150 -20.59 -1.48 18.99
C SER A 150 -19.87 -2.12 20.18
N GLU A 151 -20.52 -3.06 20.88
CA GLU A 151 -19.92 -3.83 21.98
C GLU A 151 -18.80 -4.76 21.47
N GLY A 152 -19.03 -5.43 20.33
CA GLY A 152 -18.03 -6.27 19.68
C GLY A 152 -16.76 -5.50 19.29
N LEU A 153 -16.91 -4.27 18.76
CA LEU A 153 -15.81 -3.38 18.44
C LEU A 153 -15.05 -2.93 19.69
N GLU A 154 -15.77 -2.54 20.76
CA GLU A 154 -15.14 -2.19 22.04
C GLU A 154 -14.32 -3.36 22.60
N ARG A 155 -14.85 -4.59 22.52
CA ARG A 155 -14.10 -5.80 22.92
C ARG A 155 -12.87 -6.04 22.04
N LYS A 156 -12.98 -5.87 20.72
CA LYS A 156 -11.82 -5.99 19.81
C LYS A 156 -10.69 -5.05 20.22
N CYS A 157 -11.00 -3.82 20.63
CA CYS A 157 -10.00 -2.88 21.12
C CYS A 157 -9.25 -3.42 22.35
N LYS A 158 -9.97 -4.04 23.30
CA LYS A 158 -9.37 -4.68 24.48
C LYS A 158 -8.54 -5.91 24.13
N TYR A 159 -8.85 -6.63 23.06
CA TYR A 159 -8.07 -7.81 22.62
C TYR A 159 -6.68 -7.47 22.07
N PHE A 160 -6.47 -6.23 21.65
CA PHE A 160 -5.15 -5.74 21.25
C PHE A 160 -4.22 -5.49 22.44
N GLU A 161 -4.74 -5.44 23.66
CA GLU A 161 -3.97 -5.32 24.89
C GLU A 161 -3.32 -6.67 25.27
N ASN A 162 -2.39 -6.63 26.21
CA ASN A 162 -1.79 -7.84 26.80
C ASN A 162 -2.59 -8.30 28.02
N SER A 163 -3.91 -8.41 27.85
CA SER A 163 -4.86 -8.93 28.84
C SER A 163 -5.03 -10.45 28.67
N GLU A 164 -5.62 -11.10 29.68
CA GLU A 164 -5.96 -12.53 29.59
C GLU A 164 -6.84 -12.83 28.37
N ASP A 165 -7.85 -12.01 28.12
CA ASP A 165 -8.76 -12.18 26.99
C ASP A 165 -8.10 -11.86 25.64
N GLY A 166 -7.22 -10.84 25.59
CA GLY A 166 -6.41 -10.59 24.41
C GLY A 166 -5.50 -11.77 24.07
N ASN A 167 -4.93 -12.44 25.06
CA ASN A 167 -4.11 -13.64 24.85
C ASN A 167 -4.95 -14.84 24.36
N LYS A 168 -6.17 -15.03 24.89
CA LYS A 168 -7.10 -16.06 24.40
C LYS A 168 -7.44 -15.84 22.92
N VAL A 169 -7.70 -14.60 22.52
CA VAL A 169 -8.00 -14.26 21.11
C VAL A 169 -6.79 -14.47 20.20
N LYS A 170 -5.59 -14.01 20.59
CA LYS A 170 -4.35 -14.25 19.83
C LYS A 170 -4.09 -15.75 19.64
N TYR A 171 -4.32 -16.54 20.69
CA TYR A 171 -4.20 -17.99 20.62
C TYR A 171 -5.27 -18.62 19.71
N ALA A 172 -6.51 -18.13 19.78
CA ALA A 172 -7.59 -18.58 18.89
C ALA A 172 -7.29 -18.27 17.42
N ILE A 173 -6.77 -17.08 17.10
CA ILE A 173 -6.30 -16.71 15.76
C ILE A 173 -5.17 -17.63 15.32
N TYR A 174 -4.17 -17.88 16.18
CA TYR A 174 -3.07 -18.79 15.85
C TYR A 174 -3.56 -20.20 15.50
N ASN A 175 -4.44 -20.77 16.32
CA ASN A 175 -4.96 -22.13 16.10
C ASN A 175 -5.84 -22.22 14.85
N GLN A 176 -6.67 -21.22 14.60
CA GLN A 176 -7.62 -21.26 13.49
C GLN A 176 -6.99 -20.84 12.15
N CYS A 177 -6.08 -19.87 12.19
CA CYS A 177 -5.54 -19.21 10.99
C CYS A 177 -4.06 -19.52 10.72
N GLY A 178 -3.36 -20.09 11.70
CA GLY A 178 -1.95 -20.46 11.60
C GLY A 178 -0.96 -19.31 11.90
N HIS A 179 0.32 -19.67 11.95
CA HIS A 179 1.42 -18.79 12.35
C HIS A 179 1.55 -17.51 11.47
N ARG A 180 1.33 -17.63 10.16
CA ARG A 180 1.43 -16.48 9.26
C ARG A 180 0.37 -15.42 9.54
N ALA A 181 -0.86 -15.86 9.84
CA ALA A 181 -1.97 -14.96 10.13
C ALA A 181 -1.77 -14.21 11.46
N ILE A 182 -1.32 -14.89 12.52
CA ILE A 182 -1.06 -14.20 13.80
C ILE A 182 0.06 -13.16 13.68
N ASN A 183 1.10 -13.44 12.90
CA ASN A 183 2.18 -12.47 12.67
C ASN A 183 1.68 -11.25 11.90
N GLN A 184 0.80 -11.45 10.92
CA GLN A 184 0.17 -10.34 10.19
C GLN A 184 -0.82 -9.57 11.06
N PHE A 185 -1.56 -10.23 11.94
CA PHE A 185 -2.40 -9.57 12.94
C PHE A 185 -1.58 -8.63 13.83
N HIS A 186 -0.41 -9.09 14.32
CA HIS A 186 0.50 -8.24 15.08
C HIS A 186 1.10 -7.10 14.23
N PHE A 187 1.51 -7.40 12.99
CA PHE A 187 2.08 -6.41 12.08
C PHE A 187 1.09 -5.27 11.79
N TYR A 188 -0.17 -5.60 11.53
CA TYR A 188 -1.22 -4.62 11.25
C TYR A 188 -1.93 -4.08 12.49
N LYS A 189 -1.44 -4.35 13.71
CA LYS A 189 -2.10 -3.98 14.97
C LYS A 189 -2.58 -2.53 14.97
N LYS A 190 -1.69 -1.57 14.67
CA LYS A 190 -2.02 -0.14 14.66
C LYS A 190 -3.11 0.17 13.63
N THR A 191 -2.93 -0.30 12.39
CA THR A 191 -3.92 -0.12 11.33
C THR A 191 -5.29 -0.69 11.69
N LEU A 192 -5.33 -1.88 12.31
CA LEU A 192 -6.59 -2.49 12.73
C LEU A 192 -7.23 -1.72 13.89
N MET A 193 -6.44 -1.23 14.85
CA MET A 193 -6.94 -0.37 15.92
C MET A 193 -7.55 0.92 15.38
N ASP A 194 -6.89 1.57 14.41
CA ASP A 194 -7.40 2.77 13.74
C ASP A 194 -8.72 2.46 13.01
N MET A 195 -8.79 1.34 12.28
CA MET A 195 -10.00 0.91 11.56
C MET A 195 -11.18 0.56 12.48
N TYR A 196 -10.91 0.09 13.71
CA TYR A 196 -11.96 -0.23 14.68
C TYR A 196 -12.32 0.95 15.56
N ASN A 197 -11.79 2.15 15.27
CA ASN A 197 -11.94 3.36 16.07
C ASN A 197 -11.60 3.13 17.54
N CYS A 198 -10.55 2.34 17.80
CA CYS A 198 -10.05 2.18 19.15
C CYS A 198 -9.46 3.53 19.60
N SER A 199 -10.15 4.21 20.51
CA SER A 199 -9.59 5.36 21.20
C SER A 199 -8.27 4.95 21.82
N SER A 200 -7.20 5.65 21.48
CA SER A 200 -5.88 5.44 22.08
C SER A 200 -5.92 5.86 23.54
N THR A 201 -6.45 5.01 24.41
CA THR A 201 -6.07 5.00 25.82
C THR A 201 -4.68 4.37 25.90
N LEU A 202 -3.68 5.19 25.57
CA LEU A 202 -2.33 5.05 26.10
C LEU A 202 -2.28 5.74 27.46
#